data_AF-A0A6A4X946-F1
#
_entry.id   AF-A0A6A4X946-F1
#
_cell.length_a   1.000
_cell.length_b   1.000
_cell.length_c   1.000
_cell.angle_alpha   90.00
_cell.angle_beta   90.00
_cell.angle_gamma   90.00
#
_symmetry.space_group_name_H-M   'P 1'
#
loop_
_entity.id
_entity.type
_entity.pdbx_description
1 polymer ?
#
loop_
_entity_poly.entity_id
_entity_poly.type
_entity_poly.pdbx_seq_one_letter_code
_entity_poly.pdbx_strand_id
1 'polypeptide(L)'
;MVSSEGAGPVPAALTQLSEALAAVKLTVPPAPARFLRLEYLPEGPAGAAADSELARGPLPLADGPVCRAPVLRAERLTAPQALKTVWAVTLDGSGLGGEVEAGDTVGVLCPNSAEEKPLLQALPAHTADARQRRRLEELASRQGGAEYLQLVRAGGVGTLRLLAAFPSCRPPLELLLEQLPPLAPRPYSASSSPRLHPARLRIVFSVVEEPARGLCTGWLDGLLRAAGPQPEEEPGSLTVPVYRRRPGQFRLPQTDAEAARPLLMVAAGTGLAPLAGMLQERRARRLTGPAWLVFGCRSREHDYLFRDELEAAQRHGALTRLDAVFSRAGGPQRYVQHVLSEESDRLARWLLEDRALLYVCGDARGMAAGVEEVVERYRRAPQEQYPLLSCPCVGVWLPAAPMAVSPRSSGAALLLLAGIVFAIAATILIYEYNRSAAKEEAREEAQQQRLAELDSRVEDLRFTVEEQGAKIRELSQLAGRLDVAWRAYQQQLQPSGADS
;
A
#
# COMPACT_ATOMS: atom_id res chain seq x y z
N MET A 1 32.89 12.48 -10.55
CA MET A 1 32.21 12.19 -11.83
C MET A 1 31.37 10.95 -11.62
N VAL A 2 30.07 11.12 -11.31
CA VAL A 2 29.13 10.01 -11.16
C VAL A 2 28.67 9.64 -12.57
N SER A 3 28.92 8.40 -12.97
CA SER A 3 28.55 7.85 -14.27
C SER A 3 27.04 7.99 -14.52
N SER A 4 26.70 8.53 -15.69
CA SER A 4 25.35 8.86 -16.16
C SER A 4 24.49 7.64 -16.52
N GLU A 5 24.84 6.43 -16.07
CA GLU A 5 24.27 5.18 -16.60
C GLU A 5 22.90 4.80 -16.04
N GLY A 6 22.36 5.56 -15.07
CA GLY A 6 21.05 5.26 -14.45
C GLY A 6 19.87 6.10 -14.95
N ALA A 7 20.09 7.18 -15.68
CA ALA A 7 19.02 8.10 -16.10
C ALA A 7 18.73 7.90 -17.59
N GLY A 8 17.66 7.17 -17.92
CA GLY A 8 17.14 7.13 -19.30
C GLY A 8 16.91 8.54 -19.87
N PRO A 9 16.80 8.67 -21.21
CA PRO A 9 16.79 9.97 -21.89
C PRO A 9 15.73 10.90 -21.30
N VAL A 10 16.08 12.16 -21.01
CA VAL A 10 15.14 13.18 -20.54
C VAL A 10 14.01 13.31 -21.57
N PRO A 11 12.72 13.19 -21.19
CA PRO A 11 11.62 13.36 -22.13
C PRO A 11 11.68 14.76 -22.73
N ALA A 12 11.71 14.87 -24.06
CA ALA A 12 11.82 16.17 -24.74
C ALA A 12 10.72 17.15 -24.28
N ALA A 13 9.51 16.63 -24.04
CA ALA A 13 8.35 17.37 -23.54
C ALA A 13 8.58 18.05 -22.17
N LEU A 14 9.51 17.55 -21.34
CA LEU A 14 9.84 18.18 -20.05
C LEU A 14 10.46 19.58 -20.26
N THR A 15 11.30 19.71 -21.29
CA THR A 15 12.08 20.94 -21.57
C THR A 15 11.42 21.88 -22.58
N GLN A 16 10.36 21.44 -23.25
CA GLN A 16 9.65 22.24 -24.25
C GLN A 16 8.68 23.20 -23.56
N LEU A 17 8.72 24.49 -23.95
CA LEU A 17 7.73 25.46 -23.51
C LEU A 17 6.33 25.01 -23.93
N SER A 18 5.36 25.21 -23.04
CA SER A 18 3.97 24.88 -23.34
C SER A 18 3.38 25.91 -24.29
N GLU A 19 2.94 25.47 -25.46
CA GLU A 19 2.21 26.33 -26.41
C GLU A 19 0.95 26.92 -25.77
N ALA A 20 0.26 26.12 -24.94
CA ALA A 20 -0.93 26.54 -24.22
C ALA A 20 -0.64 27.61 -23.15
N LEU A 21 0.58 27.66 -22.59
CA LEU A 21 0.98 28.61 -21.54
C LEU A 21 1.86 29.75 -22.05
N ALA A 22 2.25 29.74 -23.33
CA ALA A 22 3.19 30.69 -23.92
C ALA A 22 2.74 32.15 -23.75
N ALA A 23 1.44 32.42 -23.92
CA ALA A 23 0.84 33.75 -23.78
C ALA A 23 0.17 33.99 -22.41
N VAL A 24 0.21 33.02 -21.50
CA VAL A 24 -0.51 33.07 -20.23
C VAL A 24 0.36 33.70 -19.15
N LYS A 25 -0.22 34.65 -18.38
CA LYS A 25 0.42 35.16 -17.16
C LYS A 25 0.40 34.07 -16.09
N LEU A 26 1.58 33.58 -15.74
CA LEU A 26 1.72 32.51 -14.76
C LEU A 26 1.55 33.03 -13.34
N THR A 27 0.86 32.26 -12.51
CA THR A 27 0.82 32.45 -11.06
C THR A 27 1.77 31.44 -10.45
N VAL A 28 3.01 31.84 -10.26
CA VAL A 28 4.05 31.03 -9.60
C VAL A 28 4.00 31.32 -8.10
N PRO A 29 3.80 30.31 -7.24
CA PRO A 29 3.88 30.49 -5.79
C PRO A 29 5.25 31.06 -5.40
N PRO A 30 5.33 31.94 -4.39
CA PRO A 30 6.62 32.44 -3.92
C PRO A 30 7.47 31.28 -3.39
N ALA A 31 8.77 31.34 -3.66
CA ALA A 31 9.71 30.39 -3.09
C ALA A 31 9.71 30.50 -1.55
N PRO A 32 9.86 29.38 -0.83
CA PRO A 32 9.96 29.39 0.63
C PRO A 32 11.17 30.19 1.10
N ALA A 33 11.06 30.79 2.29
CA ALA A 33 12.15 31.54 2.91
C ALA A 33 13.31 30.60 3.26
N ARG A 34 14.54 31.04 2.98
CA ARG A 34 15.76 30.29 3.26
C ARG A 34 16.16 30.43 4.73
N PHE A 35 16.67 29.36 5.32
CA PHE A 35 17.01 29.31 6.75
C PHE A 35 18.28 28.51 7.06
N LEU A 36 18.85 27.77 6.10
CA LEU A 36 20.10 27.03 6.27
C LEU A 36 21.30 27.85 5.77
N ARG A 37 22.39 27.76 6.55
CA ARG A 37 23.74 28.19 6.16
C ARG A 37 24.67 27.00 6.32
N LEU A 38 25.36 26.61 5.25
CA LEU A 38 26.34 25.53 5.31
C LEU A 38 27.75 26.09 5.48
N GLU A 39 28.55 25.38 6.27
CA GLU A 39 29.99 25.60 6.40
C GLU A 39 30.69 24.29 6.03
N TYR A 40 31.58 24.34 5.05
CA TYR A 40 32.36 23.18 4.61
C TYR A 40 33.57 23.04 5.52
N LEU A 41 33.55 22.03 6.39
CA LEU A 41 34.70 21.69 7.22
C LEU A 41 35.71 20.86 6.41
N PRO A 42 37.03 21.05 6.64
CA PRO A 42 38.04 20.17 6.06
C PRO A 42 37.86 18.73 6.54
N GLU A 43 38.15 17.75 5.68
CA GLU A 43 37.94 16.32 5.95
C GLU A 43 38.64 15.88 7.25
N GLY A 44 37.86 15.54 8.29
CA GLY A 44 38.31 14.72 9.41
C GLY A 44 38.35 13.23 9.01
N PRO A 45 38.91 12.33 9.84
CA PRO A 45 38.97 10.90 9.52
C PRO A 45 37.56 10.34 9.27
N ALA A 46 37.24 10.17 7.99
CA ALA A 46 35.95 9.71 7.51
C ALA A 46 35.77 8.21 7.81
N GLY A 47 34.62 7.84 8.36
CA GLY A 47 34.15 6.45 8.34
C GLY A 47 33.36 6.00 9.56
N ALA A 48 33.76 6.40 10.78
CA ALA A 48 33.14 5.83 12.00
C ALA A 48 31.97 6.65 12.56
N ALA A 49 31.93 7.97 12.33
CA ALA A 49 30.94 8.85 12.94
C ALA A 49 29.59 8.90 12.19
N ALA A 50 29.61 8.77 10.85
CA ALA A 50 28.39 8.86 10.03
C ALA A 50 27.42 7.68 10.26
N ASP A 51 27.95 6.47 10.50
CA ASP A 51 27.15 5.30 10.86
C ASP A 51 26.57 5.40 12.28
N SER A 52 27.24 6.14 13.19
CA SER A 52 26.76 6.37 14.55
C SER A 52 25.64 7.42 14.64
N GLU A 53 25.51 8.33 13.69
CA GLU A 53 24.43 9.35 13.71
C GLU A 53 23.15 8.90 13.03
N LEU A 54 23.22 7.99 12.05
CA LEU A 54 22.04 7.28 11.51
C LEU A 54 21.28 6.50 12.61
N ALA A 55 21.93 6.20 13.72
CA ALA A 55 21.36 5.53 14.88
C ALA A 55 20.60 6.47 15.85
N ARG A 56 20.60 7.80 15.66
CA ARG A 56 20.14 8.76 16.68
C ARG A 56 18.91 9.60 16.33
N GLY A 57 18.40 9.54 15.11
CA GLY A 57 17.10 10.14 14.77
C GLY A 57 15.92 9.23 15.16
N PRO A 58 14.76 9.76 15.58
CA PRO A 58 13.59 8.94 15.88
C PRO A 58 13.02 8.36 14.58
N LEU A 59 13.51 7.20 14.17
CA LEU A 59 12.97 6.48 13.03
C LEU A 59 11.50 6.09 13.31
N PRO A 60 10.60 6.18 12.31
CA PRO A 60 9.19 5.92 12.51
C PRO A 60 8.94 4.53 13.10
N LEU A 61 8.35 4.52 14.30
CA LEU A 61 8.02 3.32 15.07
C LEU A 61 9.22 2.41 15.33
N ALA A 62 10.46 2.91 15.41
CA ALA A 62 11.61 2.08 15.74
C ALA A 62 11.52 1.50 17.16
N ASP A 63 11.95 0.24 17.28
CA ASP A 63 12.01 -0.56 18.51
C ASP A 63 13.34 -1.32 18.64
N GLY A 64 14.35 -0.88 17.89
CA GLY A 64 15.67 -1.47 17.83
C GLY A 64 16.62 -0.57 17.03
N PRO A 65 17.93 -0.81 17.10
CA PRO A 65 18.90 -0.05 16.32
C PRO A 65 18.73 -0.33 14.82
N VAL A 66 19.27 0.57 14.00
CA VAL A 66 19.54 0.26 12.60
C VAL A 66 20.72 -0.70 12.55
N CYS A 67 20.58 -1.79 11.80
CA CYS A 67 21.67 -2.70 11.51
C CYS A 67 21.75 -2.95 10.00
N ARG A 68 22.96 -3.26 9.51
CA ARG A 68 23.15 -3.72 8.14
C ARG A 68 22.98 -5.24 8.15
N ALA A 69 21.80 -5.71 7.72
CA ALA A 69 21.49 -7.13 7.68
C ALA A 69 22.03 -7.78 6.39
N PRO A 70 22.91 -8.79 6.47
CA PRO A 70 23.29 -9.62 5.33
C PRO A 70 22.08 -10.24 4.63
N VAL A 71 22.09 -10.26 3.30
CA VAL A 71 21.14 -11.00 2.47
C VAL A 71 21.60 -12.45 2.41
N LEU A 72 20.86 -13.35 3.06
CA LEU A 72 21.15 -14.78 3.11
C LEU A 72 20.59 -15.53 1.91
N ARG A 73 19.43 -15.09 1.40
CA ARG A 73 18.76 -15.70 0.24
C ARG A 73 17.89 -14.67 -0.44
N ALA A 74 17.84 -14.73 -1.77
CA ALA A 74 16.89 -13.96 -2.56
C ALA A 74 16.32 -14.82 -3.68
N GLU A 75 15.00 -14.85 -3.80
CA GLU A 75 14.30 -15.67 -4.77
C GLU A 75 13.18 -14.88 -5.43
N ARG A 76 13.05 -15.05 -6.75
CA ARG A 76 11.94 -14.48 -7.50
C ARG A 76 10.76 -15.44 -7.39
N LEU A 77 9.67 -14.98 -6.77
CA LEU A 77 8.45 -15.79 -6.57
C LEU A 77 7.53 -15.83 -7.79
N THR A 78 7.71 -14.93 -8.75
CA THR A 78 6.88 -14.87 -9.95
C THR A 78 7.62 -15.36 -11.19
N ALA A 79 6.87 -15.94 -12.13
CA ALA A 79 7.40 -16.34 -13.42
C ALA A 79 8.02 -15.13 -14.17
N PRO A 80 8.99 -15.35 -15.08
CA PRO A 80 9.58 -14.29 -15.91
C PRO A 80 8.54 -13.43 -16.63
N GLN A 81 7.45 -14.05 -17.09
CA GLN A 81 6.34 -13.45 -17.85
C GLN A 81 5.27 -12.80 -16.97
N ALA A 82 5.40 -12.86 -15.64
CA ALA A 82 4.43 -12.25 -14.75
C ALA A 82 4.44 -10.72 -14.87
N LEU A 83 3.25 -10.11 -14.86
CA LEU A 83 3.08 -8.67 -15.01
C LEU A 83 3.74 -7.86 -13.87
N LYS A 84 3.98 -8.48 -12.71
CA LYS A 84 4.76 -7.89 -11.62
C LYS A 84 5.86 -8.85 -11.19
N THR A 85 7.07 -8.34 -11.02
CA THR A 85 8.16 -9.08 -10.36
C THR A 85 7.91 -9.08 -8.86
N VAL A 86 7.97 -10.24 -8.21
CA VAL A 86 7.90 -10.37 -6.75
C VAL A 86 9.16 -11.08 -6.25
N TRP A 87 9.79 -10.51 -5.24
CA TRP A 87 10.96 -11.07 -4.57
C TRP A 87 10.59 -11.53 -3.16
N ALA A 88 11.13 -12.68 -2.76
CA ALA A 88 11.31 -13.05 -1.36
C ALA A 88 12.79 -12.90 -1.01
N VAL A 89 13.07 -12.18 0.07
CA VAL A 89 14.44 -11.93 0.54
C VAL A 89 14.53 -12.36 1.99
N THR A 90 15.45 -13.25 2.29
CA THR A 90 15.80 -13.64 3.66
C THR A 90 17.05 -12.91 4.08
N LEU A 91 16.93 -12.17 5.18
CA LEU A 91 17.97 -11.37 5.82
C LEU A 91 18.41 -12.04 7.12
N ASP A 92 19.68 -11.86 7.49
CA ASP A 92 20.16 -12.16 8.83
C ASP A 92 19.66 -11.07 9.80
N GLY A 93 18.72 -11.45 10.66
CA GLY A 93 18.08 -10.60 11.65
C GLY A 93 18.79 -10.55 13.00
N SER A 94 19.92 -11.23 13.19
CA SER A 94 20.66 -11.27 14.46
C SER A 94 21.01 -9.88 15.01
N GLY A 95 21.25 -8.90 14.12
CA GLY A 95 21.58 -7.53 14.48
C GLY A 95 20.38 -6.63 14.85
N LEU A 96 19.14 -7.09 14.80
CA LEU A 96 17.94 -6.25 14.99
C LEU A 96 17.63 -5.87 16.45
N GLY A 97 18.39 -6.38 17.42
CA GLY A 97 18.15 -6.11 18.85
C GLY A 97 16.95 -6.87 19.43
N GLY A 98 16.60 -8.00 18.82
CA GLY A 98 15.66 -9.00 19.31
C GLY A 98 14.84 -9.62 18.17
N GLU A 99 13.92 -10.52 18.53
CA GLU A 99 13.19 -11.31 17.53
C GLU A 99 12.13 -10.49 16.79
N VAL A 100 11.94 -10.83 15.51
CA VAL A 100 10.85 -10.36 14.67
C VAL A 100 9.91 -11.54 14.48
N GLU A 101 8.73 -11.44 15.06
CA GLU A 101 7.73 -12.50 15.03
C GLU A 101 6.83 -12.38 13.78
N ALA A 102 6.10 -13.44 13.45
CA ALA A 102 5.15 -13.42 12.34
C ALA A 102 4.12 -12.29 12.49
N GLY A 103 3.94 -11.52 11.41
CA GLY A 103 3.03 -10.37 11.37
C GLY A 103 3.63 -9.04 11.85
N ASP A 104 4.87 -9.03 12.35
CA ASP A 104 5.62 -7.78 12.53
C ASP A 104 5.94 -7.10 11.21
N THR A 105 6.39 -5.85 11.33
CA THR A 105 6.99 -5.13 10.23
C THR A 105 8.42 -4.71 10.57
N VAL A 106 9.26 -4.65 9.55
CA VAL A 106 10.60 -4.08 9.63
C VAL A 106 10.70 -2.86 8.73
N GLY A 107 11.47 -1.86 9.13
CA GLY A 107 11.76 -0.71 8.28
C GLY A 107 13.03 -0.97 7.49
N VAL A 108 12.97 -0.82 6.17
CA VAL A 108 14.15 -0.83 5.29
C VAL A 108 14.52 0.61 4.98
N LEU A 109 15.79 0.96 5.21
CA LEU A 109 16.36 2.22 4.76
C LEU A 109 16.85 2.02 3.32
N CYS A 110 16.26 2.75 2.38
CA CYS A 110 16.67 2.74 0.97
C CYS A 110 17.20 4.12 0.58
N PRO A 111 18.10 4.24 -0.41
CA PRO A 111 18.56 5.53 -0.94
C PRO A 111 17.46 6.29 -1.72
N ASN A 112 17.69 7.59 -1.93
CA ASN A 112 16.69 8.60 -2.28
C ASN A 112 16.08 8.51 -3.70
N SER A 113 14.81 8.94 -3.80
CA SER A 113 14.22 9.77 -4.86
C SER A 113 12.75 10.11 -4.48
N ALA A 114 12.53 11.13 -3.66
CA ALA A 114 11.15 11.56 -3.35
C ALA A 114 10.97 13.08 -3.40
N GLU A 115 9.85 13.44 -4.03
CA GLU A 115 9.04 14.65 -3.99
C GLU A 115 9.74 16.03 -4.05
N GLU A 116 9.62 16.65 -5.22
CA GLU A 116 10.35 17.87 -5.60
C GLU A 116 9.49 19.12 -5.71
N LYS A 117 8.21 19.09 -5.35
CA LYS A 117 7.34 20.24 -5.60
C LYS A 117 7.83 21.54 -4.94
N PRO A 118 8.29 21.53 -3.68
CA PRO A 118 8.87 22.72 -3.06
C PRO A 118 10.18 23.14 -3.73
N LEU A 119 11.00 22.16 -4.13
CA LEU A 119 12.25 22.42 -4.85
C LEU A 119 11.98 23.10 -6.20
N LEU A 120 11.03 22.58 -6.99
CA LEU A 120 10.66 23.09 -8.31
C LEU A 120 10.21 24.56 -8.28
N GLN A 121 9.60 25.02 -7.18
CA GLN A 121 9.21 26.42 -6.99
C GLN A 121 10.43 27.34 -6.78
N ALA A 122 11.52 26.81 -6.23
CA ALA A 122 12.74 27.58 -5.96
C ALA A 122 13.75 27.57 -7.13
N LEU A 123 13.73 26.53 -7.98
CA LEU A 123 14.66 26.39 -9.10
C LEU A 123 14.67 27.56 -10.11
N PRO A 124 13.55 28.22 -10.50
CA PRO A 124 13.57 29.32 -11.45
C PRO A 124 14.51 30.47 -11.07
N ALA A 125 14.60 30.80 -9.78
CA ALA A 125 15.47 31.85 -9.26
C ALA A 125 16.97 31.54 -9.42
N HIS A 126 17.31 30.27 -9.59
CA HIS A 126 18.67 29.77 -9.76
C HIS A 126 18.96 29.31 -11.20
N THR A 127 18.14 29.72 -12.17
CA THR A 127 18.23 29.31 -13.58
C THR A 127 18.59 30.49 -14.47
N ALA A 128 19.76 30.45 -15.10
CA ALA A 128 20.28 31.56 -15.89
C ALA A 128 19.63 31.69 -17.28
N ASP A 129 19.35 30.56 -17.94
CA ASP A 129 18.72 30.58 -19.27
C ASP A 129 17.24 30.95 -19.16
N ALA A 130 16.82 31.98 -19.92
CA ALA A 130 15.47 32.52 -19.83
C ALA A 130 14.39 31.52 -20.25
N ARG A 131 14.69 30.64 -21.22
CA ARG A 131 13.76 29.62 -21.71
C ARG A 131 13.60 28.49 -20.70
N GLN A 132 14.69 28.01 -20.12
CA GLN A 132 14.69 27.01 -19.05
C GLN A 132 14.00 27.54 -17.79
N ARG A 133 14.28 28.79 -17.40
CA ARG A 133 13.61 29.46 -16.28
C ARG A 133 12.11 29.55 -16.51
N ARG A 134 11.68 30.02 -17.69
CA ARG A 134 10.26 30.09 -18.06
C ARG A 134 9.60 28.71 -18.00
N ARG A 135 10.27 27.67 -18.47
CA ARG A 135 9.73 26.31 -18.42
C ARG A 135 9.57 25.80 -16.99
N LEU A 136 10.53 26.08 -16.11
CA LEU A 136 10.42 25.76 -14.68
C LEU A 136 9.27 26.54 -14.01
N GLU A 137 9.07 27.81 -14.36
CA GLU A 137 7.94 28.61 -13.91
C GLU A 137 6.59 28.03 -14.37
N GLU A 138 6.49 27.55 -15.61
CA GLU A 138 5.30 26.87 -16.13
C GLU A 138 4.97 25.66 -15.25
N LEU A 139 5.93 24.76 -15.04
CA LEU A 139 5.77 23.55 -14.23
C LEU A 139 5.48 23.85 -12.74
N ALA A 140 5.98 24.96 -12.21
CA ALA A 140 5.75 25.39 -10.83
C ALA A 140 4.43 26.17 -10.64
N SER A 141 3.85 26.72 -11.72
CA SER A 141 2.68 27.59 -11.67
C SER A 141 1.36 26.84 -11.41
N ARG A 142 0.33 27.59 -11.00
CA ARG A 142 -1.03 27.05 -10.91
C ARG A 142 -1.54 26.55 -12.28
N GLN A 143 -1.18 27.24 -13.36
CA GLN A 143 -1.65 26.97 -14.72
C GLN A 143 -0.99 25.72 -15.32
N GLY A 144 0.27 25.45 -15.00
CA GLY A 144 0.97 24.23 -15.44
C GLY A 144 0.76 23.01 -14.55
N GLY A 145 -0.22 23.04 -13.64
CA GLY A 145 -0.48 21.93 -12.72
C GLY A 145 -0.75 20.59 -13.40
N ALA A 146 -1.45 20.59 -14.54
CA ALA A 146 -1.69 19.38 -15.33
C ALA A 146 -0.39 18.81 -15.93
N GLU A 147 0.44 19.67 -16.52
CA GLU A 147 1.75 19.27 -17.07
C GLU A 147 2.72 18.80 -15.98
N TYR A 148 2.70 19.42 -14.80
CA TYR A 148 3.45 18.95 -13.64
C TYR A 148 3.02 17.53 -13.22
N LEU A 149 1.70 17.30 -13.10
CA LEU A 149 1.18 15.99 -12.72
C LEU A 149 1.54 14.91 -13.74
N GLN A 150 1.51 15.25 -15.03
CA GLN A 150 1.81 14.33 -16.11
C GLN A 150 3.32 14.09 -16.29
N LEU A 151 4.10 15.16 -16.46
CA LEU A 151 5.50 15.07 -16.88
C LEU A 151 6.45 14.83 -15.71
N VAL A 152 6.17 15.40 -14.53
CA VAL A 152 7.05 15.31 -13.35
C VAL A 152 6.58 14.19 -12.44
N ARG A 153 5.31 14.23 -11.99
CA ARG A 153 4.79 13.27 -11.01
C ARG A 153 4.53 11.89 -11.61
N ALA A 154 3.76 11.81 -12.70
CA ALA A 154 3.50 10.55 -13.39
C ALA A 154 4.72 10.09 -14.22
N GLY A 155 5.54 11.02 -14.72
CA GLY A 155 6.79 10.69 -15.41
C GLY A 155 7.94 10.23 -14.51
N GLY A 156 7.79 10.27 -13.18
CA GLY A 156 8.83 9.83 -12.25
C GLY A 156 10.12 10.64 -12.33
N VAL A 157 10.04 11.93 -12.62
CA VAL A 157 11.21 12.79 -12.76
C VAL A 157 11.73 13.15 -11.37
N GLY A 158 12.92 12.63 -11.06
CA GLY A 158 13.67 12.92 -9.82
C GLY A 158 14.56 14.18 -9.93
N THR A 159 15.08 14.67 -8.81
CA THR A 159 15.82 15.96 -8.71
C THR A 159 17.00 16.00 -9.64
N LEU A 160 17.76 14.90 -9.68
CA LEU A 160 18.91 14.76 -10.55
C LEU A 160 18.51 14.86 -12.03
N ARG A 161 17.40 14.25 -12.42
CA ARG A 161 16.90 14.27 -13.80
C ARG A 161 16.34 15.64 -14.16
N LEU A 162 15.70 16.32 -13.20
CA LEU A 162 15.24 17.70 -13.36
C LEU A 162 16.43 18.65 -13.58
N LEU A 163 17.47 18.58 -12.74
CA LEU A 163 18.68 19.39 -12.90
C LEU A 163 19.46 19.05 -14.18
N ALA A 164 19.48 17.78 -14.59
CA ALA A 164 20.07 17.37 -15.86
C ALA A 164 19.29 17.91 -17.08
N ALA A 165 17.96 18.01 -16.97
CA ALA A 165 17.09 18.58 -18.00
C ALA A 165 17.25 20.11 -18.14
N PHE A 166 17.63 20.80 -17.07
CA PHE A 166 17.79 22.26 -17.01
C PHE A 166 19.22 22.63 -16.61
N PRO A 167 20.23 22.47 -17.49
CA PRO A 167 21.65 22.60 -17.14
C PRO A 167 22.11 24.01 -16.71
N SER A 168 21.30 25.04 -16.99
CA SER A 168 21.54 26.41 -16.50
C SER A 168 21.02 26.64 -15.07
N CYS A 169 20.29 25.68 -14.51
CA CYS A 169 19.81 25.69 -13.13
C CYS A 169 20.94 25.25 -12.19
N ARG A 170 21.40 26.16 -11.33
CA ARG A 170 22.50 25.96 -10.39
C ARG A 170 22.07 26.33 -8.97
N PRO A 171 21.16 25.56 -8.34
CA PRO A 171 20.72 25.83 -6.98
C PRO A 171 21.87 25.58 -5.98
N PRO A 172 21.97 26.37 -4.91
CA PRO A 172 22.92 26.13 -3.83
C PRO A 172 22.52 24.88 -3.02
N LEU A 173 23.49 24.21 -2.38
CA LEU A 173 23.25 22.97 -1.65
C LEU A 173 22.27 23.16 -0.48
N GLU A 174 22.37 24.28 0.21
CA GLU A 174 21.46 24.70 1.28
C GLU A 174 20.01 24.63 0.82
N LEU A 175 19.71 25.11 -0.39
CA LEU A 175 18.35 25.10 -0.93
C LEU A 175 17.87 23.66 -1.15
N LEU A 176 18.75 22.77 -1.65
CA LEU A 176 18.41 21.36 -1.78
C LEU A 176 18.07 20.75 -0.41
N LEU A 177 18.86 21.05 0.62
CA LEU A 177 18.62 20.53 1.98
C LEU A 177 17.37 21.12 2.64
N GLU A 178 17.04 22.38 2.37
CA GLU A 178 15.82 23.03 2.87
C GLU A 178 14.55 22.42 2.27
N GLN A 179 14.61 21.93 1.03
CA GLN A 179 13.43 21.53 0.25
C GLN A 179 13.25 20.03 0.07
N LEU A 180 14.33 19.24 0.14
CA LEU A 180 14.22 17.79 -0.02
C LEU A 180 13.63 17.17 1.26
N PRO A 181 12.56 16.37 1.15
CA PRO A 181 11.97 15.73 2.32
C PRO A 181 12.95 14.69 2.90
N PRO A 182 12.88 14.44 4.22
CA PRO A 182 13.57 13.32 4.83
C PRO A 182 13.19 12.00 4.15
N LEU A 183 14.19 11.16 3.91
CA LEU A 183 13.97 9.89 3.25
C LEU A 183 13.27 8.91 4.18
N ALA A 184 11.96 8.72 3.98
CA ALA A 184 11.18 7.81 4.79
C ALA A 184 11.65 6.34 4.61
N PRO A 185 11.84 5.58 5.69
CA PRO A 185 12.02 4.13 5.59
C PRO A 185 10.77 3.46 5.02
N ARG A 186 10.94 2.33 4.32
CA ARG A 186 9.81 1.57 3.75
C ARG A 186 9.53 0.35 4.64
N PRO A 187 8.30 0.20 5.17
CA PRO A 187 7.96 -0.94 5.99
C PRO A 187 7.66 -2.17 5.14
N TYR A 188 8.13 -3.34 5.61
CA TYR A 188 7.82 -4.65 5.03
C TYR A 188 7.37 -5.60 6.13
N SER A 189 6.35 -6.41 5.84
CA SER A 189 5.86 -7.43 6.78
C SER A 189 6.78 -8.65 6.79
N ALA A 190 7.05 -9.16 7.99
CA ALA A 190 7.78 -10.41 8.16
C ALA A 190 6.96 -11.60 7.64
N SER A 191 7.57 -12.43 6.80
CA SER A 191 6.97 -13.61 6.16
C SER A 191 7.61 -14.93 6.59
N SER A 192 8.31 -14.91 7.74
CA SER A 192 8.88 -16.07 8.41
C SER A 192 8.48 -16.12 9.89
N SER A 193 8.52 -17.32 10.47
CA SER A 193 8.41 -17.52 11.93
C SER A 193 9.82 -17.64 12.54
N PRO A 194 10.12 -16.90 13.62
CA PRO A 194 11.41 -17.03 14.31
C PRO A 194 11.57 -18.41 14.98
N ARG A 195 10.47 -19.13 15.27
CA ARG A 195 10.51 -20.49 15.81
C ARG A 195 10.98 -21.54 14.81
N LEU A 196 10.66 -21.36 13.52
CA LEU A 196 11.14 -22.25 12.46
C LEU A 196 12.47 -21.77 11.87
N HIS A 197 12.66 -20.46 11.82
CA HIS A 197 13.82 -19.82 11.20
C HIS A 197 14.45 -18.80 12.16
N PRO A 198 15.14 -19.25 13.22
CA PRO A 198 15.78 -18.36 14.18
C PRO A 198 16.74 -17.40 13.48
N ALA A 199 16.69 -16.13 13.87
CA ALA A 199 17.48 -15.03 13.29
C ALA A 199 17.38 -14.86 11.75
N ARG A 200 16.42 -15.51 11.07
CA ARG A 200 16.23 -15.40 9.62
C ARG A 200 14.92 -14.68 9.31
N LEU A 201 15.05 -13.40 9.01
CA LEU A 201 13.93 -12.53 8.67
C LEU A 201 13.65 -12.62 7.17
N ARG A 202 12.47 -13.14 6.79
CA ARG A 202 12.03 -13.10 5.40
C ARG A 202 11.09 -11.92 5.16
N ILE A 203 11.34 -11.16 4.10
CA ILE A 203 10.43 -10.11 3.59
C ILE A 203 10.04 -10.43 2.15
N VAL A 204 8.84 -10.05 1.75
CA VAL A 204 8.35 -10.23 0.37
C VAL A 204 7.79 -8.93 -0.16
N PHE A 205 8.16 -8.59 -1.39
CA PHE A 205 7.72 -7.35 -2.03
C PHE A 205 7.54 -7.48 -3.53
N SER A 206 6.60 -6.69 -4.06
CA SER A 206 6.45 -6.51 -5.51
C SER A 206 7.24 -5.29 -5.97
N VAL A 207 7.93 -5.42 -7.09
CA VAL A 207 8.62 -4.29 -7.73
C VAL A 207 7.56 -3.34 -8.26
N VAL A 208 7.64 -2.08 -7.84
CA VAL A 208 6.75 -1.02 -8.32
C VAL A 208 7.43 -0.43 -9.55
N GLU A 209 6.76 -0.45 -10.69
CA GLU A 209 7.26 0.11 -11.96
C GLU A 209 6.45 1.34 -12.41
N GLU A 210 5.19 1.46 -11.96
CA GLU A 210 4.26 2.51 -12.40
C GLU A 210 3.70 3.32 -11.24
N PRO A 211 3.47 4.64 -11.44
CA PRO A 211 3.78 5.41 -12.65
C PRO A 211 5.29 5.65 -12.82
N ALA A 212 6.07 5.38 -11.78
CA ALA A 212 7.52 5.38 -11.79
C ALA A 212 8.05 4.22 -10.95
N ARG A 213 9.27 3.79 -11.24
CA ARG A 213 9.94 2.73 -10.48
C ARG A 213 10.07 3.13 -9.01
N GLY A 214 9.57 2.30 -8.11
CA GLY A 214 9.57 2.57 -6.67
C GLY A 214 10.98 2.60 -6.11
N LEU A 215 11.24 3.49 -5.16
CA LEU A 215 12.59 3.68 -4.60
C LEU A 215 13.15 2.44 -3.93
N CYS A 216 12.48 1.99 -2.87
CA CYS A 216 12.96 0.88 -2.08
C CYS A 216 12.91 -0.41 -2.88
N THR A 217 11.77 -0.68 -3.54
CA THR A 217 11.58 -1.92 -4.31
C THR A 217 12.44 -1.96 -5.56
N GLY A 218 12.67 -0.83 -6.22
CA GLY A 218 13.55 -0.72 -7.39
C GLY A 218 15.03 -0.80 -7.03
N TRP A 219 15.44 -0.20 -5.91
CA TRP A 219 16.79 -0.35 -5.35
C TRP A 219 17.06 -1.79 -4.94
N LEU A 220 16.16 -2.41 -4.17
CA LEU A 220 16.26 -3.82 -3.79
C LEU A 220 16.30 -4.73 -5.04
N ASP A 221 15.41 -4.55 -6.01
CA ASP A 221 15.43 -5.34 -7.25
C ASP A 221 16.76 -5.20 -8.02
N GLY A 222 17.32 -3.99 -8.13
CA GLY A 222 18.61 -3.77 -8.79
C GLY A 222 19.77 -4.44 -8.04
N LEU A 223 19.78 -4.28 -6.71
CA LEU A 223 20.74 -4.87 -5.80
C LEU A 223 20.73 -6.41 -5.87
N LEU A 224 19.54 -7.03 -5.89
CA LEU A 224 19.38 -8.47 -6.00
C LEU A 224 19.77 -9.01 -7.39
N ARG A 225 19.44 -8.30 -8.47
CA ARG A 225 19.83 -8.69 -9.83
C ARG A 225 21.34 -8.61 -10.04
N ALA A 226 21.99 -7.58 -9.51
CA ALA A 226 23.43 -7.40 -9.61
C ALA A 226 24.21 -8.48 -8.84
N ALA A 227 23.67 -8.93 -7.71
CA ALA A 227 24.29 -9.97 -6.89
C ALA A 227 24.18 -11.39 -7.51
N GLY A 228 23.23 -11.61 -8.43
CA GLY A 228 22.96 -12.94 -8.99
C GLY A 228 22.41 -13.93 -7.96
N PRO A 229 22.27 -15.22 -8.32
CA PRO A 229 21.80 -16.26 -7.40
C PRO A 229 22.75 -16.38 -6.20
N GLN A 230 22.24 -16.20 -4.98
CA GLN A 230 23.03 -16.33 -3.76
C GLN A 230 22.91 -17.78 -3.23
N PRO A 231 24.01 -18.50 -2.95
CA PRO A 231 23.97 -19.81 -2.30
C PRO A 231 23.46 -19.68 -0.85
N GLU A 232 22.74 -20.69 -0.36
CA GLU A 232 22.02 -20.64 0.94
C GLU A 232 22.92 -20.58 2.20
N GLU A 233 24.21 -20.88 2.05
CA GLU A 233 25.09 -21.26 3.17
C GLU A 233 26.22 -20.28 3.49
N GLU A 234 26.49 -19.28 2.64
CA GLU A 234 27.48 -18.24 2.95
C GLU A 234 26.81 -16.90 3.27
N PRO A 235 27.25 -16.18 4.33
CA PRO A 235 26.77 -14.84 4.59
C PRO A 235 27.07 -13.95 3.37
N GLY A 236 26.01 -13.54 2.67
CA GLY A 236 26.15 -12.77 1.44
C GLY A 236 26.96 -11.50 1.66
N SER A 237 27.82 -11.15 0.71
CA SER A 237 28.54 -9.86 0.67
C SER A 237 27.59 -8.66 0.67
N LEU A 238 26.33 -8.92 0.34
CA LEU A 238 25.26 -7.95 0.17
C LEU A 238 24.55 -7.68 1.49
N THR A 239 24.46 -6.41 1.88
CA THR A 239 23.79 -6.00 3.13
C THR A 239 22.71 -4.95 2.87
N VAL A 240 21.61 -5.04 3.61
CA VAL A 240 20.48 -4.10 3.57
C VAL A 240 20.34 -3.43 4.94
N PRO A 241 20.31 -2.09 5.05
CA PRO A 241 20.10 -1.42 6.31
C PRO A 241 18.62 -1.53 6.72
N VAL A 242 18.39 -2.13 7.88
CA VAL A 242 17.06 -2.42 8.42
C VAL A 242 16.96 -2.06 9.90
N TYR A 243 15.75 -1.86 10.38
CA TYR A 243 15.48 -1.73 11.81
C TYR A 243 14.16 -2.41 12.17
N ARG A 244 14.07 -2.91 13.41
CA ARG A 244 12.82 -3.48 13.94
C ARG A 244 11.84 -2.35 14.23
N ARG A 245 10.59 -2.50 13.76
CA ARG A 245 9.50 -1.60 14.14
C ARG A 245 8.77 -2.17 15.36
N ARG A 246 8.18 -1.29 16.17
CA ARG A 246 7.34 -1.65 17.31
C ARG A 246 6.30 -2.69 16.87
N PRO A 247 6.15 -3.77 17.64
CA PRO A 247 5.20 -4.82 17.30
C PRO A 247 3.79 -4.29 17.04
N GLY A 248 3.17 -4.80 15.97
CA GLY A 248 1.78 -4.50 15.65
C GLY A 248 0.80 -5.44 16.35
N GLN A 249 -0.50 -5.17 16.19
CA GLN A 249 -1.57 -6.06 16.68
C GLN A 249 -1.81 -7.26 15.74
N PHE A 250 -1.14 -7.31 14.60
CA PHE A 250 -1.30 -8.35 13.58
C PHE A 250 -0.55 -9.63 13.99
N ARG A 251 -0.97 -10.26 15.08
CA ARG A 251 -0.33 -11.42 15.72
C ARG A 251 -1.30 -12.57 15.84
N LEU A 252 -0.79 -13.80 15.81
CA LEU A 252 -1.58 -14.95 16.27
C LEU A 252 -1.87 -14.83 17.77
N PRO A 253 -2.97 -15.43 18.26
CA PRO A 253 -3.25 -15.47 19.69
C PRO A 253 -2.13 -16.13 20.47
N GLN A 254 -1.89 -15.62 21.68
CA GLN A 254 -0.82 -16.14 22.55
C GLN A 254 -1.31 -17.32 23.40
N THR A 255 -2.61 -17.42 23.65
CA THR A 255 -3.20 -18.50 24.47
C THR A 255 -3.71 -19.65 23.60
N ASP A 256 -3.62 -20.88 24.10
CA ASP A 256 -4.13 -22.06 23.39
C ASP A 256 -5.65 -22.04 23.25
N ALA A 257 -6.36 -21.49 24.24
CA ALA A 257 -7.82 -21.34 24.20
C ALA A 257 -8.26 -20.41 23.05
N GLU A 258 -7.57 -19.29 22.83
CA GLU A 258 -7.86 -18.42 21.69
C GLU A 258 -7.36 -19.02 20.37
N ALA A 259 -6.23 -19.72 20.39
CA ALA A 259 -5.68 -20.38 19.21
C ALA A 259 -6.51 -21.58 18.72
N ALA A 260 -7.41 -22.10 19.57
CA ALA A 260 -8.38 -23.12 19.20
C ALA A 260 -9.54 -22.56 18.35
N ARG A 261 -9.79 -21.25 18.39
CA ARG A 261 -10.82 -20.59 17.56
C ARG A 261 -10.45 -20.72 16.07
N PRO A 262 -11.45 -20.82 15.16
CA PRO A 262 -11.15 -20.84 13.74
C PRO A 262 -10.41 -19.58 13.28
N LEU A 263 -9.48 -19.73 12.36
CA LEU A 263 -8.65 -18.67 11.81
C LEU A 263 -9.01 -18.45 10.34
N LEU A 264 -9.69 -17.35 10.04
CA LEU A 264 -9.98 -16.91 8.68
C LEU A 264 -8.91 -15.90 8.22
N MET A 265 -8.22 -16.25 7.15
CA MET A 265 -7.17 -15.47 6.53
C MET A 265 -7.58 -15.09 5.11
N VAL A 266 -7.50 -13.81 4.76
CA VAL A 266 -7.83 -13.29 3.43
C VAL A 266 -6.68 -12.46 2.91
N ALA A 267 -6.13 -12.83 1.76
CA ALA A 267 -5.02 -12.12 1.16
C ALA A 267 -5.11 -12.01 -0.36
N ALA A 268 -4.45 -10.99 -0.91
CA ALA A 268 -4.22 -10.87 -2.34
C ALA A 268 -2.78 -10.45 -2.65
N GLY A 269 -2.18 -11.10 -3.66
CA GLY A 269 -0.80 -10.85 -4.08
C GLY A 269 0.19 -10.92 -2.91
N THR A 270 1.05 -9.90 -2.79
CA THR A 270 2.06 -9.83 -1.72
C THR A 270 1.47 -9.66 -0.31
N GLY A 271 0.17 -9.40 -0.18
CA GLY A 271 -0.53 -9.45 1.12
C GLY A 271 -0.51 -10.83 1.77
N LEU A 272 -0.16 -11.89 1.03
CA LEU A 272 0.03 -13.23 1.57
C LEU A 272 1.26 -13.33 2.49
N ALA A 273 2.22 -12.40 2.39
CA ALA A 273 3.50 -12.45 3.10
C ALA A 273 3.38 -12.66 4.63
N PRO A 274 2.67 -11.80 5.40
CA PRO A 274 2.54 -12.01 6.83
C PRO A 274 1.74 -13.27 7.19
N LEU A 275 0.76 -13.65 6.36
CA LEU A 275 -0.07 -14.84 6.60
C LEU A 275 0.73 -16.13 6.38
N ALA A 276 1.68 -16.13 5.44
CA ALA A 276 2.63 -17.23 5.28
C ALA A 276 3.52 -17.39 6.53
N GLY A 277 4.00 -16.28 7.11
CA GLY A 277 4.71 -16.29 8.40
C GLY A 277 3.84 -16.83 9.54
N MET A 278 2.56 -16.46 9.58
CA MET A 278 1.61 -16.99 10.57
C MET A 278 1.36 -18.49 10.40
N LEU A 279 1.26 -19.00 9.16
CA LEU A 279 1.15 -20.44 8.91
C LEU A 279 2.39 -21.21 9.37
N GLN A 280 3.58 -20.64 9.19
CA GLN A 280 4.82 -21.19 9.76
C GLN A 280 4.78 -21.22 11.29
N GLU A 281 4.34 -20.13 11.92
CA GLU A 281 4.23 -20.02 13.37
C GLU A 281 3.21 -21.01 13.94
N ARG A 282 2.06 -21.17 13.28
CA ARG A 282 1.04 -22.19 13.61
C ARG A 282 1.61 -23.60 13.56
N ARG A 283 2.40 -23.91 12.52
CA ARG A 283 3.09 -25.20 12.40
C ARG A 283 4.09 -25.40 13.55
N ALA A 284 4.90 -24.40 13.85
CA ALA A 284 5.90 -24.47 14.92
C ALA A 284 5.26 -24.73 16.29
N ARG A 285 4.16 -24.03 16.57
CA ARG A 285 3.37 -24.14 17.80
C ARG A 285 2.41 -25.33 17.82
N ARG A 286 2.30 -26.08 16.71
CA ARG A 286 1.36 -27.21 16.54
C ARG A 286 -0.09 -26.82 16.84
N LEU A 287 -0.50 -25.63 16.42
CA LEU A 287 -1.87 -25.13 16.63
C LEU A 287 -2.86 -25.92 15.78
N THR A 288 -3.91 -26.44 16.42
CA THR A 288 -4.88 -27.36 15.81
C THR A 288 -6.22 -26.72 15.44
N GLY A 289 -6.48 -25.48 15.89
CA GLY A 289 -7.70 -24.75 15.53
C GLY A 289 -7.88 -24.66 14.01
N PRO A 290 -9.09 -24.77 13.45
CA PRO A 290 -9.30 -24.76 12.00
C PRO A 290 -8.74 -23.49 11.35
N ALA A 291 -8.09 -23.60 10.19
CA ALA A 291 -7.57 -22.45 9.46
C ALA A 291 -8.03 -22.45 8.01
N TRP A 292 -8.61 -21.33 7.56
CA TRP A 292 -9.08 -21.13 6.20
C TRP A 292 -8.38 -19.93 5.58
N LEU A 293 -7.67 -20.15 4.48
CA LEU A 293 -7.04 -19.09 3.68
C LEU A 293 -7.79 -18.92 2.36
N VAL A 294 -8.27 -17.71 2.10
CA VAL A 294 -8.75 -17.27 0.78
C VAL A 294 -7.68 -16.36 0.17
N PHE A 295 -7.03 -16.83 -0.90
CA PHE A 295 -5.89 -16.15 -1.52
C PHE A 295 -6.19 -15.75 -2.97
N GLY A 296 -6.02 -14.48 -3.32
CA GLY A 296 -6.21 -13.96 -4.68
C GLY A 296 -4.90 -13.65 -5.41
N CYS A 297 -4.76 -14.12 -6.64
CA CYS A 297 -3.72 -13.70 -7.58
C CYS A 297 -4.28 -13.60 -9.01
N ARG A 298 -3.44 -13.35 -10.02
CA ARG A 298 -3.91 -13.15 -11.40
C ARG A 298 -3.96 -14.48 -12.15
N SER A 299 -2.88 -15.23 -12.11
CA SER A 299 -2.71 -16.48 -12.84
C SER A 299 -2.02 -17.50 -11.97
N ARG A 300 -2.49 -18.74 -12.08
CA ARG A 300 -1.92 -19.89 -11.38
C ARG A 300 -0.46 -20.14 -11.76
N GLU A 301 -0.13 -19.86 -13.01
CA GLU A 301 1.15 -20.14 -13.65
C GLU A 301 2.17 -19.02 -13.41
N HIS A 302 1.71 -17.79 -13.20
CA HIS A 302 2.59 -16.62 -13.22
C HIS A 302 2.82 -15.99 -11.85
N ASP A 303 1.78 -15.91 -11.00
CA ASP A 303 1.85 -15.18 -9.72
C ASP A 303 1.14 -15.87 -8.55
N TYR A 304 1.04 -17.20 -8.59
CA TYR A 304 0.65 -18.02 -7.45
C TYR A 304 1.80 -18.12 -6.42
N LEU A 305 1.94 -17.05 -5.63
CA LEU A 305 2.98 -16.93 -4.60
C LEU A 305 2.83 -18.02 -3.53
N PHE A 306 3.97 -18.51 -3.02
CA PHE A 306 4.07 -19.49 -1.92
C PHE A 306 3.33 -20.82 -2.13
N ARG A 307 3.09 -21.23 -3.38
CA ARG A 307 2.29 -22.41 -3.71
C ARG A 307 2.72 -23.65 -2.91
N ASP A 308 4.01 -24.00 -2.96
CA ASP A 308 4.52 -25.22 -2.33
C ASP A 308 4.43 -25.15 -0.79
N GLU A 309 4.60 -23.96 -0.22
CA GLU A 309 4.50 -23.73 1.22
C GLU A 309 3.05 -23.79 1.71
N LEU A 310 2.10 -23.30 0.91
CA LEU A 310 0.67 -23.43 1.20
C LEU A 310 0.20 -24.89 1.10
N GLU A 311 0.62 -25.60 0.05
CA GLU A 311 0.34 -27.03 -0.10
C GLU A 311 0.98 -27.85 1.05
N ALA A 312 2.20 -27.48 1.48
CA ALA A 312 2.83 -28.06 2.67
C ALA A 312 2.07 -27.70 3.95
N ALA A 313 1.58 -26.48 4.11
CA ALA A 313 0.79 -26.08 5.29
C ALA A 313 -0.50 -26.91 5.40
N GLN A 314 -1.14 -27.25 4.27
CA GLN A 314 -2.27 -28.18 4.26
C GLN A 314 -1.88 -29.59 4.68
N ARG A 315 -0.80 -30.14 4.11
CA ARG A 315 -0.31 -31.48 4.45
C ARG A 315 0.02 -31.67 5.92
N HIS A 316 0.60 -30.66 6.57
CA HIS A 316 0.97 -30.73 7.99
C HIS A 316 -0.14 -30.23 8.93
N GLY A 317 -1.34 -29.89 8.41
CA GLY A 317 -2.49 -29.47 9.22
C GLY A 317 -2.45 -28.03 9.74
N ALA A 318 -1.43 -27.25 9.40
CA ALA A 318 -1.35 -25.83 9.79
C ALA A 318 -2.42 -24.97 9.07
N LEU A 319 -2.84 -25.41 7.88
CA LEU A 319 -3.90 -24.84 7.07
C LEU A 319 -4.97 -25.92 6.78
N THR A 320 -6.21 -25.70 7.20
CA THR A 320 -7.30 -26.68 6.99
C THR A 320 -7.90 -26.57 5.58
N ARG A 321 -8.07 -25.34 5.09
CA ARG A 321 -8.69 -25.08 3.78
C ARG A 321 -7.96 -23.95 3.06
N LEU A 322 -7.74 -24.13 1.76
CA LEU A 322 -7.19 -23.12 0.86
C LEU A 322 -8.13 -22.92 -0.33
N ASP A 323 -8.59 -21.69 -0.53
CA ASP A 323 -9.28 -21.27 -1.75
C ASP A 323 -8.40 -20.26 -2.49
N ALA A 324 -7.70 -20.74 -3.51
CA ALA A 324 -6.91 -19.90 -4.40
C ALA A 324 -7.78 -19.37 -5.55
N VAL A 325 -7.78 -18.06 -5.73
CA VAL A 325 -8.62 -17.33 -6.68
C VAL A 325 -7.74 -16.70 -7.75
N PHE A 326 -8.01 -17.01 -9.00
CA PHE A 326 -7.26 -16.51 -10.15
C PHE A 326 -8.12 -15.54 -10.95
N SER A 327 -7.80 -14.25 -10.88
CA SER A 327 -8.60 -13.18 -11.52
C SER A 327 -8.50 -13.15 -13.05
N ARG A 328 -7.54 -13.87 -13.67
CA ARG A 328 -7.30 -13.90 -15.12
C ARG A 328 -7.21 -15.31 -15.71
N ALA A 329 -7.97 -16.27 -15.17
CA ALA A 329 -7.95 -17.68 -15.61
C ALA A 329 -8.88 -18.00 -16.82
N GLY A 330 -9.09 -17.05 -17.74
CA GLY A 330 -9.87 -17.29 -18.97
C GLY A 330 -11.39 -17.32 -18.82
N GLY A 331 -11.94 -16.73 -17.75
CA GLY A 331 -13.38 -16.60 -17.50
C GLY A 331 -13.73 -15.28 -16.81
N PRO A 332 -14.94 -15.14 -16.22
CA PRO A 332 -15.33 -13.96 -15.47
C PRO A 332 -14.32 -13.62 -14.37
N GLN A 333 -14.04 -12.33 -14.16
CA GLN A 333 -13.11 -11.90 -13.14
C GLN A 333 -13.61 -12.34 -11.75
N ARG A 334 -12.82 -13.15 -11.07
CA ARG A 334 -13.11 -13.66 -9.73
C ARG A 334 -12.10 -13.12 -8.72
N TYR A 335 -12.60 -12.66 -7.57
CA TYR A 335 -11.80 -12.11 -6.49
C TYR A 335 -12.16 -12.77 -5.15
N VAL A 336 -11.37 -12.51 -4.11
CA VAL A 336 -11.52 -13.16 -2.80
C VAL A 336 -12.89 -12.90 -2.15
N GLN A 337 -13.45 -11.70 -2.32
CA GLN A 337 -14.77 -11.35 -1.81
C GLN A 337 -15.92 -12.13 -2.49
N HIS A 338 -15.72 -12.60 -3.72
CA HIS A 338 -16.70 -13.47 -4.39
C HIS A 338 -16.72 -14.85 -3.73
N VAL A 339 -15.55 -15.42 -3.43
CA VAL A 339 -15.46 -16.70 -2.69
C VAL A 339 -16.09 -16.57 -1.31
N LEU A 340 -15.82 -15.48 -0.59
CA LEU A 340 -16.45 -15.23 0.72
C LEU A 340 -17.98 -15.13 0.62
N SER A 341 -18.49 -14.55 -0.46
CA SER A 341 -19.94 -14.45 -0.70
C SER A 341 -20.57 -15.80 -1.09
N GLU A 342 -19.87 -16.62 -1.88
CA GLU A 342 -20.32 -17.96 -2.25
C GLU A 342 -20.32 -18.91 -1.05
N GLU A 343 -19.39 -18.73 -0.12
CA GLU A 343 -19.26 -19.50 1.12
C GLU A 343 -19.99 -18.82 2.29
N SER A 344 -21.10 -18.12 2.00
CA SER A 344 -21.80 -17.25 2.96
C SER A 344 -22.19 -17.95 4.25
N ASP A 345 -22.61 -19.21 4.18
CA ASP A 345 -23.08 -19.98 5.33
C ASP A 345 -21.93 -20.39 6.24
N ARG A 346 -20.79 -20.79 5.65
CA ARG A 346 -19.56 -21.07 6.40
C ARG A 346 -19.02 -19.80 7.04
N LEU A 347 -19.01 -18.71 6.28
CA LEU A 347 -18.55 -17.43 6.77
C LEU A 347 -19.42 -16.94 7.93
N ALA A 348 -20.75 -17.04 7.82
CA ALA A 348 -21.68 -16.71 8.90
C ALA A 348 -21.40 -17.53 10.15
N ARG A 349 -21.31 -18.86 10.03
CA ARG A 349 -20.99 -19.75 11.16
C ARG A 349 -19.67 -19.38 11.82
N TRP A 350 -18.61 -19.22 11.02
CA TRP A 350 -17.29 -18.89 11.55
C TRP A 350 -17.29 -17.56 12.29
N LEU A 351 -17.92 -16.51 11.73
CA LEU A 351 -17.91 -15.18 12.34
C LEU A 351 -18.85 -15.05 13.54
N LEU A 352 -20.07 -15.58 13.43
CA LEU A 352 -21.15 -15.36 14.40
C LEU A 352 -21.15 -16.40 15.52
N GLU A 353 -20.93 -17.67 15.20
CA GLU A 353 -21.02 -18.80 16.14
C GLU A 353 -19.65 -19.14 16.71
N ASP A 354 -18.70 -19.49 15.84
CA ASP A 354 -17.39 -20.02 16.26
C ASP A 354 -16.41 -18.92 16.70
N ARG A 355 -16.84 -17.64 16.58
CA ARG A 355 -16.03 -16.46 16.90
C ARG A 355 -14.66 -16.52 16.23
N ALA A 356 -14.60 -16.79 14.94
CA ALA A 356 -13.35 -16.89 14.19
C ALA A 356 -12.51 -15.60 14.28
N LEU A 357 -11.20 -15.75 14.20
CA LEU A 357 -10.25 -14.64 14.08
C LEU A 357 -10.06 -14.32 12.60
N LEU A 358 -10.30 -13.07 12.22
CA LEU A 358 -10.20 -12.61 10.83
C LEU A 358 -8.93 -11.78 10.61
N TYR A 359 -8.08 -12.21 9.68
CA TYR A 359 -6.89 -11.48 9.23
C TYR A 359 -7.02 -11.14 7.75
N VAL A 360 -6.97 -9.85 7.42
CA VAL A 360 -7.04 -9.36 6.04
C VAL A 360 -5.75 -8.63 5.71
N CYS A 361 -5.07 -9.01 4.64
CA CYS A 361 -3.84 -8.34 4.20
C CYS A 361 -3.74 -8.24 2.68
N GLY A 362 -3.52 -7.01 2.17
CA GLY A 362 -3.38 -6.75 0.75
C GLY A 362 -3.73 -5.30 0.42
N ASP A 363 -4.17 -5.06 -0.82
CA ASP A 363 -4.55 -3.72 -1.26
C ASP A 363 -5.73 -3.17 -0.43
N ALA A 364 -5.51 -2.03 0.21
CA ALA A 364 -6.47 -1.42 1.12
C ALA A 364 -7.67 -0.82 0.38
N ARG A 365 -7.47 -0.30 -0.84
CA ARG A 365 -8.52 0.43 -1.57
C ARG A 365 -9.51 -0.50 -2.26
N GLY A 366 -9.02 -1.59 -2.87
CA GLY A 366 -9.86 -2.56 -3.56
C GLY A 366 -10.20 -3.77 -2.70
N MET A 367 -9.19 -4.58 -2.35
CA MET A 367 -9.42 -5.89 -1.74
C MET A 367 -9.99 -5.78 -0.32
N ALA A 368 -9.37 -4.99 0.55
CA ALA A 368 -9.82 -4.86 1.93
C ALA A 368 -11.24 -4.28 2.02
N ALA A 369 -11.55 -3.24 1.23
CA ALA A 369 -12.88 -2.65 1.17
C ALA A 369 -13.95 -3.66 0.68
N GLY A 370 -13.63 -4.47 -0.33
CA GLY A 370 -14.54 -5.52 -0.81
C GLY A 370 -14.78 -6.63 0.21
N VAL A 371 -13.76 -7.00 0.98
CA VAL A 371 -13.91 -7.96 2.09
C VAL A 371 -14.72 -7.36 3.23
N GLU A 372 -14.46 -6.10 3.58
CA GLU A 372 -15.20 -5.37 4.62
C GLU A 372 -16.69 -5.28 4.27
N GLU A 373 -17.05 -5.00 3.02
CA GLU A 373 -18.45 -4.99 2.58
C GLU A 373 -19.14 -6.35 2.79
N VAL A 374 -18.45 -7.46 2.51
CA VAL A 374 -19.00 -8.80 2.72
C VAL A 374 -19.19 -9.07 4.21
N VAL A 375 -18.20 -8.74 5.04
CA VAL A 375 -18.23 -8.97 6.49
C VAL A 375 -19.29 -8.09 7.17
N GLU A 376 -19.46 -6.84 6.74
CA GLU A 376 -20.40 -5.89 7.34
C GLU A 376 -21.86 -6.34 7.21
N ARG A 377 -22.19 -7.13 6.18
CA ARG A 377 -23.53 -7.73 6.03
C ARG A 377 -23.90 -8.60 7.24
N TYR A 378 -22.94 -9.31 7.82
CA TYR A 378 -23.15 -10.15 8.99
C TYR A 378 -23.13 -9.36 10.30
N ARG A 379 -22.46 -8.20 10.32
CA ARG A 379 -22.47 -7.28 11.47
C ARG A 379 -23.80 -6.56 11.63
N ARG A 380 -24.45 -6.22 10.51
CA ARG A 380 -25.73 -5.47 10.47
C ARG A 380 -26.98 -6.33 10.41
N ALA A 381 -26.86 -7.61 10.06
CA ALA A 381 -28.00 -8.50 10.02
C ALA A 381 -28.65 -8.59 11.42
N PRO A 382 -29.98 -8.37 11.54
CA PRO A 382 -30.71 -8.71 12.75
C PRO A 382 -30.45 -10.19 13.08
N GLN A 383 -30.23 -10.50 14.36
CA GLN A 383 -29.98 -11.88 14.83
C GLN A 383 -31.05 -12.89 14.34
N GLU A 384 -32.24 -12.41 13.97
CA GLU A 384 -33.38 -13.18 13.48
C GLU A 384 -33.31 -13.57 11.99
N GLN A 385 -32.42 -12.98 11.19
CA GLN A 385 -32.40 -13.16 9.72
C GLN A 385 -31.61 -14.40 9.24
N TYR A 386 -31.10 -15.24 10.15
CA TYR A 386 -30.44 -16.52 9.86
C TYR A 386 -31.14 -17.69 10.59
N PRO A 387 -32.20 -18.29 10.01
CA PRO A 387 -33.05 -19.27 10.69
C PRO A 387 -32.40 -20.66 10.92
N LEU A 388 -31.21 -20.93 10.37
CA LEU A 388 -30.45 -22.14 10.68
C LEU A 388 -29.81 -22.10 12.08
N LEU A 389 -30.02 -21.02 12.83
CA LEU A 389 -29.42 -20.76 14.14
C LEU A 389 -30.40 -20.67 15.31
N SER A 390 -31.64 -21.14 15.13
CA SER A 390 -32.66 -21.09 16.17
C SER A 390 -33.46 -22.38 16.25
N CYS A 391 -32.85 -23.45 16.78
CA CYS A 391 -33.62 -24.55 17.36
C CYS A 391 -32.99 -25.03 18.68
N PRO A 392 -33.63 -24.80 19.85
CA PRO A 392 -33.11 -25.23 21.15
C PRO A 392 -33.40 -26.70 21.51
N CYS A 393 -33.84 -27.52 20.55
CA CYS A 393 -34.24 -28.89 20.80
C CYS A 393 -33.99 -29.75 19.56
N VAL A 394 -32.96 -30.60 19.59
CA VAL A 394 -32.94 -31.99 19.09
C VAL A 394 -31.50 -32.49 19.19
N GLY A 395 -31.30 -33.45 20.09
CA GLY A 395 -30.07 -34.21 20.22
C GLY A 395 -29.96 -35.34 19.19
N VAL A 396 -28.71 -35.60 18.80
CA VAL A 396 -28.03 -36.87 18.53
C VAL A 396 -28.86 -38.10 18.07
N TRP A 397 -28.55 -38.65 16.88
CA TRP A 397 -28.04 -40.03 16.65
C TRP A 397 -28.17 -40.44 15.16
N LEU A 398 -27.09 -40.98 14.58
CA LEU A 398 -27.12 -41.83 13.39
C LEU A 398 -27.47 -43.28 13.82
N PRO A 399 -28.19 -44.06 12.99
CA PRO A 399 -27.64 -45.35 12.60
C PRO A 399 -27.85 -45.73 11.11
N ALA A 400 -27.18 -46.82 10.73
CA ALA A 400 -26.84 -47.30 9.40
C ALA A 400 -27.99 -47.87 8.53
N ALA A 401 -27.80 -47.77 7.19
CA ALA A 401 -28.04 -48.69 6.03
C ALA A 401 -29.14 -49.80 6.05
N PRO A 402 -29.49 -50.45 4.91
CA PRO A 402 -29.58 -50.10 3.47
C PRO A 402 -30.95 -50.53 2.84
N MET A 403 -31.01 -50.66 1.49
CA MET A 403 -32.06 -51.31 0.65
C MET A 403 -33.17 -50.39 0.12
N ALA A 404 -33.79 -50.59 -1.04
CA ALA A 404 -33.53 -51.31 -2.29
C ALA A 404 -34.56 -50.76 -3.30
N VAL A 405 -34.17 -50.63 -4.57
CA VAL A 405 -35.08 -50.17 -5.65
C VAL A 405 -35.94 -51.34 -6.13
N SER A 406 -37.23 -51.09 -6.37
CA SER A 406 -38.03 -51.88 -7.31
C SER A 406 -38.67 -50.93 -8.34
N PRO A 407 -38.67 -51.26 -9.65
CA PRO A 407 -39.22 -50.39 -10.68
C PRO A 407 -40.63 -50.85 -11.07
N ARG A 408 -41.58 -49.91 -11.05
CA ARG A 408 -42.79 -49.93 -11.89
C ARG A 408 -43.51 -48.58 -11.76
N SER A 409 -43.22 -47.65 -12.65
CA SER A 409 -44.16 -46.58 -12.98
C SER A 409 -43.90 -46.05 -14.39
N SER A 410 -45.00 -45.86 -15.12
CA SER A 410 -45.09 -45.53 -16.53
C SER A 410 -44.37 -44.23 -16.89
N GLY A 411 -43.73 -44.16 -18.06
CA GLY A 411 -42.94 -43.02 -18.53
C GLY A 411 -43.63 -41.64 -18.54
N ALA A 412 -44.96 -41.59 -18.41
CA ALA A 412 -45.71 -40.36 -18.21
C ALA A 412 -45.45 -39.67 -16.86
N ALA A 413 -45.20 -40.43 -15.79
CA ALA A 413 -44.94 -39.87 -14.45
C ALA A 413 -43.56 -39.19 -14.35
N LEU A 414 -42.54 -39.72 -15.05
CA LEU A 414 -41.21 -39.14 -15.10
C LEU A 414 -41.18 -37.82 -15.89
N LEU A 415 -41.95 -37.71 -16.97
CA LEU A 415 -42.04 -36.48 -17.77
C LEU A 415 -42.77 -35.36 -17.01
N LEU A 416 -43.82 -35.69 -16.25
CA LEU A 416 -44.50 -34.73 -15.37
C LEU A 416 -43.59 -34.23 -14.25
N LEU A 417 -42.83 -35.13 -13.61
CA LEU A 417 -41.85 -34.76 -12.59
C LEU A 417 -40.72 -33.88 -13.15
N ALA A 418 -40.19 -34.22 -14.33
CA ALA A 418 -39.18 -33.39 -15.00
C ALA A 418 -39.72 -32.00 -15.37
N GLY A 419 -40.97 -31.92 -15.84
CA GLY A 419 -41.63 -30.65 -16.15
C GLY A 419 -41.86 -29.77 -14.91
N ILE A 420 -42.26 -30.36 -13.78
CA ILE A 420 -42.43 -29.65 -12.50
C ILE A 420 -41.07 -29.13 -11.99
N VAL A 421 -40.02 -29.95 -12.04
CA VAL A 421 -38.67 -29.54 -11.63
C VAL A 421 -38.15 -28.39 -12.51
N PHE A 422 -38.38 -28.45 -13.82
CA PHE A 422 -37.99 -27.38 -14.73
C PHE A 422 -38.77 -26.08 -14.47
N ALA A 423 -40.07 -26.17 -14.21
CA ALA A 423 -40.90 -25.01 -13.88
C ALA A 423 -40.48 -24.34 -12.55
N ILE A 424 -40.15 -25.15 -11.53
CA ILE A 424 -39.62 -24.66 -10.25
C ILE A 424 -38.26 -23.99 -10.46
N ALA A 425 -37.35 -24.63 -11.20
CA ALA A 425 -36.03 -24.07 -11.49
C ALA A 425 -36.11 -22.74 -12.27
N ALA A 426 -36.99 -22.65 -13.28
CA ALA A 426 -37.20 -21.43 -14.06
C ALA A 426 -37.80 -20.31 -13.19
N THR A 427 -38.74 -20.63 -12.29
CA THR A 427 -39.34 -19.65 -11.38
C THR A 427 -38.31 -19.10 -10.39
N ILE A 428 -37.43 -19.96 -9.85
CA ILE A 428 -36.32 -19.54 -8.98
C ILE A 428 -35.36 -18.63 -9.74
N LEU A 429 -35.02 -18.97 -10.99
CA LEU A 429 -34.11 -18.17 -11.82
C LEU A 429 -34.69 -16.78 -12.14
N ILE A 430 -35.98 -16.71 -12.46
CA ILE A 430 -36.69 -15.44 -12.70
C ILE A 430 -36.76 -14.61 -11.41
N TYR A 431 -37.03 -15.25 -10.28
CA TYR A 431 -37.05 -14.59 -8.98
C TYR A 431 -35.67 -14.00 -8.61
N GLU A 432 -34.59 -14.77 -8.75
CA GLU A 432 -33.23 -14.30 -8.46
C GLU A 432 -32.77 -13.24 -9.47
N TYR A 433 -33.15 -13.34 -10.75
CA TYR A 433 -32.89 -12.30 -11.74
C TYR A 433 -33.57 -10.97 -11.37
N ASN A 434 -34.86 -11.00 -11.06
CA ASN A 434 -35.61 -9.80 -10.67
C ASN A 434 -35.11 -9.22 -9.33
N ARG A 435 -34.72 -10.08 -8.39
CA ARG A 435 -34.09 -9.68 -7.13
C ARG A 435 -32.72 -9.04 -7.34
N SER A 436 -31.94 -9.53 -8.31
CA SER A 436 -30.64 -8.96 -8.68
C SER A 436 -30.82 -7.60 -9.36
N ALA A 437 -31.77 -7.48 -10.30
CA ALA A 437 -32.08 -6.23 -10.98
C ALA A 437 -32.53 -5.14 -9.98
N ALA A 438 -33.42 -5.47 -9.04
CA ALA A 438 -33.86 -4.53 -8.00
C ALA A 438 -32.71 -4.12 -7.05
N LYS A 439 -31.73 -5.00 -6.81
CA LYS A 439 -30.53 -4.66 -6.04
C LYS A 439 -29.57 -3.75 -6.80
N GLU A 440 -29.46 -3.88 -8.12
CA GLU A 440 -28.65 -2.97 -8.94
C GLU A 440 -29.28 -1.59 -9.03
N GLU A 441 -30.59 -1.50 -9.24
CA GLU A 441 -31.33 -0.23 -9.25
C GLU A 441 -31.20 0.50 -7.90
N ALA A 442 -31.39 -0.21 -6.78
CA ALA A 442 -31.19 0.36 -5.44
C ALA A 442 -29.73 0.79 -5.16
N ARG A 443 -28.74 0.11 -5.77
CA ARG A 443 -27.32 0.50 -5.66
C ARG A 443 -27.02 1.76 -6.49
N GLU A 444 -27.58 1.85 -7.69
CA GLU A 444 -27.44 3.04 -8.55
C GLU A 444 -28.08 4.26 -7.89
N GLU A 445 -29.28 4.12 -7.33
CA GLU A 445 -29.94 5.19 -6.55
C GLU A 445 -29.12 5.62 -5.33
N ALA A 446 -28.60 4.66 -4.55
CA ALA A 446 -27.76 4.97 -3.39
C ALA A 446 -26.43 5.63 -3.80
N GLN A 447 -25.85 5.23 -4.94
CA GLN A 447 -24.64 5.84 -5.47
C GLN A 447 -24.89 7.26 -5.98
N GLN A 448 -26.02 7.51 -6.64
CA GLN A 448 -26.44 8.85 -7.07
C GLN A 448 -26.71 9.77 -5.88
N GLN A 449 -27.39 9.29 -4.84
CA GLN A 449 -27.61 10.06 -3.61
C GLN A 449 -26.29 10.42 -2.92
N ARG A 450 -25.33 9.48 -2.88
CA ARG A 450 -24.02 9.72 -2.27
C ARG A 450 -23.15 10.69 -3.09
N LEU A 451 -23.27 10.65 -4.42
CA LEU A 451 -22.63 11.64 -5.30
C LEU A 451 -23.23 13.04 -5.09
N ALA A 452 -24.55 13.15 -4.99
CA ALA A 452 -25.21 14.42 -4.70
C ALA A 452 -24.84 14.98 -3.31
N GLU A 453 -24.72 14.12 -2.30
CA GLU A 453 -24.24 14.53 -0.96
C GLU A 453 -22.78 15.02 -1.00
N LEU A 454 -21.92 14.33 -1.76
CA LEU A 454 -20.52 14.74 -1.92
C LEU A 454 -20.38 16.07 -2.67
N ASP A 455 -21.14 16.28 -3.74
CA ASP A 455 -21.14 17.54 -4.49
C ASP A 455 -21.60 18.70 -3.61
N SER A 456 -22.66 18.50 -2.83
CA SER A 456 -23.13 19.49 -1.85
C SER A 456 -22.05 19.85 -0.81
N ARG A 457 -21.33 18.86 -0.28
CA ARG A 457 -20.22 19.10 0.67
C ARG A 457 -19.03 19.79 0.03
N VAL A 458 -18.75 19.53 -1.25
CA VAL A 458 -17.69 20.21 -2.00
C VAL A 458 -18.05 21.69 -2.21
N GLU A 459 -19.31 22.01 -2.50
CA GLU A 459 -19.78 23.39 -2.61
C GLU A 459 -19.69 24.13 -1.26
N ASP A 460 -20.12 23.51 -0.17
CA ASP A 460 -20.00 24.09 1.18
C ASP A 460 -18.54 24.38 1.58
N LEU A 461 -17.65 23.43 1.28
CA LEU A 461 -16.21 23.61 1.51
C LEU A 461 -15.63 24.73 0.65
N ARG A 462 -16.07 24.84 -0.61
CA ARG A 462 -15.65 25.92 -1.50
C ARG A 462 -16.09 27.28 -0.98
N PHE A 463 -17.34 27.40 -0.51
CA PHE A 463 -17.84 28.62 0.12
C PHE A 463 -17.03 28.99 1.37
N THR A 464 -16.75 28.00 2.23
CA THR A 464 -15.93 28.19 3.42
C THR A 464 -14.52 28.67 3.08
N VAL A 465 -13.89 28.11 2.05
CA VAL A 465 -12.56 28.53 1.58
C VAL A 465 -12.58 29.95 1.02
N GLU A 466 -13.62 30.33 0.29
CA GLU A 466 -13.78 31.69 -0.23
C GLU A 466 -13.98 32.71 0.90
N GLU A 467 -14.75 32.37 1.93
CA GLU A 467 -14.96 33.19 3.14
C GLU A 467 -13.66 33.37 3.94
N GLN A 468 -12.93 32.28 4.20
CA GLN A 468 -11.63 32.34 4.89
C GLN A 468 -10.60 33.13 4.07
N GLY A 469 -10.62 32.97 2.74
CA GLY A 469 -9.80 33.76 1.83
C GLY A 469 -10.10 35.26 1.90
N ALA A 470 -11.35 35.65 2.10
CA ALA A 470 -11.74 37.05 2.30
C ALA A 470 -11.20 37.60 3.64
N LYS A 471 -11.36 36.85 4.73
CA LYS A 471 -10.82 37.20 6.06
C LYS A 471 -9.30 37.37 6.04
N ILE A 472 -8.58 36.47 5.37
CA ILE A 472 -7.11 36.57 5.22
C ILE A 472 -6.70 37.85 4.47
N ARG A 473 -7.44 38.23 3.42
CA ARG A 473 -7.17 39.47 2.68
C ARG A 473 -7.38 40.71 3.56
N GLU A 474 -8.43 40.72 4.37
CA GLU A 474 -8.72 41.81 5.30
C GLU A 474 -7.64 41.94 6.38
N LEU A 475 -7.22 40.81 6.99
CA LEU A 475 -6.11 40.78 7.95
C LEU A 475 -4.79 41.23 7.32
N SER A 476 -4.52 40.85 6.07
CA SER A 476 -3.33 41.28 5.34
C SER A 476 -3.31 42.79 5.09
N GLN A 477 -4.48 43.38 4.77
CA GLN A 477 -4.61 44.84 4.62
C GLN A 477 -4.40 45.57 5.95
N LEU A 478 -4.94 45.05 7.06
CA LEU A 478 -4.72 45.58 8.40
C LEU A 478 -3.25 45.53 8.81
N ALA A 479 -2.59 44.39 8.57
CA ALA A 479 -1.15 44.23 8.83
C ALA A 479 -0.30 45.22 8.03
N GLY A 480 -0.64 45.44 6.75
CA GLY A 480 0.03 46.45 5.92
C GLY A 480 -0.13 47.88 6.45
N ARG A 481 -1.33 48.26 6.94
CA ARG A 481 -1.55 49.58 7.56
C ARG A 481 -0.76 49.74 8.87
N LEU A 482 -0.67 48.68 9.67
CA LEU A 482 0.12 48.65 10.90
C LEU A 482 1.61 48.83 10.64
N ASP A 483 2.15 48.17 9.60
CA ASP A 483 3.57 48.29 9.22
C ASP A 483 3.91 49.71 8.75
N VAL A 484 3.04 50.35 7.97
CA VAL A 484 3.20 51.76 7.57
C VAL A 484 3.17 52.70 8.78
N ALA A 485 2.20 52.52 9.69
CA ALA A 485 2.11 53.31 10.91
C ALA A 485 3.34 53.11 11.82
N TRP A 486 3.83 51.88 11.92
CA TRP A 486 5.02 51.53 12.69
C TRP A 486 6.28 52.21 12.15
N ARG A 487 6.47 52.22 10.82
CA ARG A 487 7.60 52.92 10.19
C ARG A 487 7.54 54.43 10.38
N ALA A 488 6.35 55.03 10.27
CA ALA A 488 6.16 56.46 10.53
C ALA A 488 6.49 56.81 12.00
N TYR A 489 6.07 55.97 12.94
CA TYR A 489 6.41 56.10 14.35
C TYR A 489 7.93 55.99 14.61
N GLN A 490 8.61 55.04 13.96
CA GLN A 490 10.07 54.91 14.08
C GLN A 490 10.83 56.10 13.51
N GLN A 491 10.33 56.74 12.45
CA GLN A 491 10.92 57.97 11.91
C GLN A 491 10.79 59.15 12.86
N GLN A 492 9.70 59.24 13.64
CA GLN A 492 9.53 60.28 14.66
C GLN A 492 10.43 60.10 15.89
N LEU A 493 10.96 58.88 16.11
CA LEU A 493 11.85 58.56 17.23
C LEU A 493 13.33 58.73 16.90
N GLN A 494 13.71 59.04 15.65
CA GLN A 494 15.10 59.37 15.34
C GLN A 494 15.43 60.80 15.78
N PRO A 495 16.48 61.01 16.60
CA PRO A 495 16.83 62.33 17.08
C PRO A 495 17.40 63.18 15.93
N SER A 496 16.84 64.38 15.74
CA SER A 496 17.38 65.41 14.84
C SER A 496 18.78 65.80 15.30
N GLY A 497 19.80 65.19 14.69
CA GLY A 497 21.20 65.42 15.00
C GLY A 497 21.89 66.22 13.91
N ALA A 498 22.27 67.45 14.27
CA ALA A 498 23.40 68.23 13.77
C ALA A 498 23.35 68.75 12.32
N ASP A 499 22.90 70.00 12.19
CA ASP A 499 23.52 70.93 11.26
C ASP A 499 24.54 71.79 12.03
N SER A 500 25.72 71.89 11.44
CA SER A 500 26.80 72.86 11.69
C SER A 500 26.35 74.30 11.49
#